data_AF-A0A2A5J8D5-F1
#
_entry.id   AF-A0A2A5J8D5-F1
#
_cell.length_a   1.000
_cell.length_b   1.000
_cell.length_c   1.000
_cell.angle_alpha   90.00
_cell.angle_beta   90.00
_cell.angle_gamma   90.00
#
_symmetry.space_group_name_H-M   'P 1'
#
loop_
_entity.id
_entity.type
_entity.pdbx_description
1 polymer ?
#
loop_
_entity_poly.entity_id
_entity_poly.type
_entity_poly.pdbx_seq_one_letter_code
_entity_poly.pdbx_strand_id
1 'polypeptide(L)'
;MRACQIPGKNESMNFGAYEVTGDLDSPGKLVYSFKDFPAVEDFRTHQDGDAVVYDGNSFRFALGVNEFTWSDAGDNIQLDAQRLGQTVTYSVPQQDGYEHPTMERSTMGKAVGRIGDDPVEGLFMIDLIYSRPDLTFGETMFTRKIHNYWMNWLIEYEDGELEGGFAWRGQPGSGFAAAHHYRDGVSHARADARIDVERTERGSMQEVTLSLGSDVRVRFEQQGSYDWPIHTQGVAVETLRDKKIKNSWNYSENFPLNWGLVEEYQTAYSNLYGRYPSLRGLLDGARVVDGKIVLERK
;
A
#
# COMPACT_ATOMS: atom_id res chain seq x y z
N MET A 1 1.94 4.89 -6.92
CA MET A 1 1.68 5.25 -5.51
C MET A 1 2.85 6.10 -5.04
N ARG A 2 2.64 7.13 -4.21
CA ARG A 2 3.75 7.90 -3.61
C ARG A 2 3.46 8.12 -2.13
N ALA A 3 4.48 7.94 -1.30
CA ALA A 3 4.44 8.22 0.13
C ALA A 3 5.11 9.57 0.41
N CYS A 4 4.64 10.28 1.43
CA CYS A 4 5.28 11.49 1.94
C CYS A 4 5.95 11.17 3.28
N GLN A 5 7.16 11.71 3.51
CA GLN A 5 8.03 11.48 4.68
C GLN A 5 8.80 10.15 4.73
N ILE A 6 9.02 9.55 3.56
CA ILE A 6 9.96 8.44 3.35
C ILE A 6 10.83 8.85 2.15
N PRO A 7 12.18 8.77 2.20
CA PRO A 7 13.01 8.33 3.31
C PRO A 7 13.34 9.44 4.34
N GLY A 8 13.13 10.71 4.00
CA GLY A 8 13.48 11.86 4.85
C GLY A 8 12.31 12.81 5.16
N LYS A 9 12.57 13.77 6.06
CA LYS A 9 11.59 14.81 6.41
C LYS A 9 11.43 15.79 5.25
N ASN A 10 10.18 16.07 4.85
CA ASN A 10 9.82 16.90 3.68
C ASN A 10 10.21 16.32 2.32
N GLU A 11 10.55 15.03 2.28
CA GLU A 11 10.78 14.29 1.04
C GLU A 11 9.58 13.39 0.74
N SER A 12 9.27 13.27 -0.55
CA SER A 12 8.32 12.29 -1.06
C SER A 12 9.08 11.15 -1.73
N MET A 13 8.51 9.95 -1.68
CA MET A 13 9.00 8.77 -2.40
C MET A 13 7.91 8.26 -3.34
N ASN A 14 8.20 8.27 -4.63
CA ASN A 14 7.35 7.72 -5.68
C ASN A 14 7.68 6.25 -5.94
N PHE A 15 6.70 5.37 -5.72
CA PHE A 15 6.73 3.96 -6.12
C PHE A 15 6.33 3.76 -7.59
N GLY A 16 6.03 4.86 -8.29
CA GLY A 16 5.72 4.91 -9.71
C GLY A 16 4.27 4.57 -10.05
N ALA A 17 3.95 4.75 -11.32
CA ALA A 17 2.88 4.04 -12.01
C ALA A 17 3.54 2.97 -12.88
N TYR A 18 3.02 1.76 -12.85
CA TYR A 18 3.60 0.63 -13.56
C TYR A 18 2.51 -0.24 -14.19
N GLU A 19 2.89 -0.88 -15.29
CA GLU A 19 2.05 -1.84 -15.98
C GLU A 19 1.90 -3.09 -15.12
N VAL A 20 0.65 -3.46 -14.83
CA VAL A 20 0.32 -4.74 -14.18
C VAL A 20 0.36 -5.82 -15.25
N THR A 21 1.22 -6.82 -15.04
CA THR A 21 1.35 -7.97 -15.95
C THR A 21 0.72 -9.22 -15.32
N GLY A 22 0.44 -10.23 -16.14
CA GLY A 22 0.02 -11.55 -15.63
C GLY A 22 1.14 -12.37 -14.97
N ASP A 23 2.38 -11.87 -14.97
CA ASP A 23 3.53 -12.53 -14.35
C ASP A 23 3.81 -11.89 -12.99
N LEU A 24 3.32 -12.53 -11.93
CA LEU A 24 3.48 -12.09 -10.54
C LEU A 24 4.95 -11.99 -10.09
N ASP A 25 5.80 -12.86 -10.63
CA ASP A 25 7.20 -12.95 -10.22
C ASP A 25 8.10 -12.01 -11.02
N SER A 26 7.59 -11.37 -12.07
CA SER A 26 8.33 -10.37 -12.84
C SER A 26 7.84 -8.96 -12.53
N PRO A 27 8.75 -8.02 -12.21
CA PRO A 27 8.35 -6.65 -11.95
C PRO A 27 7.77 -6.01 -13.21
N GLY A 28 6.62 -5.36 -13.07
CA GLY A 28 6.00 -4.54 -14.09
C GLY A 28 6.93 -3.43 -14.57
N LYS A 29 6.69 -2.94 -15.79
CA LYS A 29 7.45 -1.81 -16.33
C LYS A 29 6.87 -0.51 -15.78
N LEU A 30 7.73 0.43 -15.37
CA LEU A 30 7.29 1.80 -15.11
C LEU A 30 6.67 2.42 -16.36
N VAL A 31 5.51 3.03 -16.20
CA VAL A 31 4.87 3.86 -17.22
C VAL A 31 5.71 5.13 -17.45
N TYR A 32 6.24 5.70 -16.37
CA TYR A 32 7.09 6.90 -16.40
C TYR A 32 8.43 6.64 -15.70
N SER A 33 9.53 7.00 -16.36
CA SER A 33 10.89 6.72 -15.89
C SER A 33 11.29 7.62 -14.71
N PHE A 34 11.96 7.05 -13.72
CA PHE A 34 12.57 7.82 -12.62
C PHE A 34 13.69 8.77 -13.05
N LYS A 35 14.18 8.63 -14.30
CA LYS A 35 15.10 9.61 -14.90
C LYS A 35 14.40 10.94 -15.20
N ASP A 36 13.13 10.88 -15.59
CA ASP A 36 12.37 12.03 -16.05
C ASP A 36 11.51 12.60 -14.92
N PHE A 37 11.03 11.72 -14.02
CA PHE A 37 10.23 12.08 -12.85
C PHE A 37 10.81 11.40 -11.62
N PRO A 38 11.52 12.10 -10.74
CA PRO A 38 12.37 11.49 -9.74
C PRO A 38 11.60 10.60 -8.76
N ALA A 39 12.21 9.46 -8.38
CA ALA A 39 11.68 8.57 -7.35
C ALA A 39 11.63 9.22 -5.97
N VAL A 40 12.50 10.19 -5.71
CA VAL A 40 12.52 10.96 -4.46
C VAL A 40 12.69 12.43 -4.80
N GLU A 41 11.86 13.29 -4.23
CA GLU A 41 11.99 14.74 -4.34
C GLU A 41 11.45 15.46 -3.11
N ASP A 42 11.99 16.65 -2.85
CA ASP A 42 11.47 17.56 -1.84
C ASP A 42 10.07 18.04 -2.21
N PHE A 43 9.23 18.26 -1.19
CA PHE A 43 7.95 18.92 -1.35
C PHE A 43 7.77 20.08 -0.37
N ARG A 44 6.82 20.95 -0.68
CA ARG A 44 6.34 22.01 0.22
C ARG A 44 4.90 21.74 0.60
N THR A 45 4.52 22.16 1.80
CA THR A 45 3.12 22.11 2.24
C THR A 45 2.54 23.50 2.39
N HIS A 46 1.29 23.65 2.01
CA HIS A 46 0.50 24.83 2.31
C HIS A 46 -0.99 24.49 2.37
N GLN A 47 -1.79 25.42 2.86
CA GLN A 47 -3.23 25.31 2.86
C GLN A 47 -3.80 26.02 1.63
N ASP A 48 -4.72 25.37 0.93
CA ASP A 48 -5.48 25.94 -0.19
C ASP A 48 -6.96 25.61 0.01
N GLY A 49 -7.76 26.62 0.37
CA GLY A 49 -9.14 26.43 0.77
C GLY A 49 -9.30 25.47 1.98
N ASP A 50 -10.06 24.40 1.78
CA ASP A 50 -10.29 23.33 2.74
C ASP A 50 -9.32 22.14 2.60
N ALA A 51 -8.32 22.25 1.72
CA ALA A 51 -7.33 21.23 1.48
C ALA A 51 -5.94 21.58 2.06
N VAL A 52 -5.21 20.54 2.46
CA VAL A 52 -3.75 20.61 2.65
C VAL A 52 -3.09 20.14 1.36
N VAL A 53 -2.24 20.98 0.79
CA VAL A 53 -1.56 20.69 -0.48
C VAL A 53 -0.11 20.33 -0.23
N TYR A 54 0.33 19.25 -0.88
CA TYR A 54 1.72 18.80 -0.97
C TYR A 54 2.20 19.03 -2.40
N ASP A 55 3.14 19.95 -2.60
CA ASP A 55 3.68 20.30 -3.92
C ASP A 55 5.16 19.94 -4.02
N GLY A 56 5.45 18.97 -4.89
CA GLY A 56 6.79 18.69 -5.41
C GLY A 56 7.02 19.36 -6.76
N ASN A 57 8.14 19.03 -7.40
CA ASN A 57 8.42 19.47 -8.77
C ASN A 57 7.67 18.60 -9.80
N SER A 58 7.49 17.31 -9.52
CA SER A 58 6.85 16.37 -10.44
C SER A 58 5.47 15.86 -10.02
N PHE A 59 5.04 16.19 -8.79
CA PHE A 59 3.73 15.81 -8.27
C PHE A 59 3.06 16.94 -7.47
N ARG A 60 1.73 16.87 -7.39
CA ARG A 60 0.88 17.65 -6.50
C ARG A 60 -0.16 16.73 -5.90
N PHE A 61 -0.38 16.83 -4.59
CA PHE A 61 -1.46 16.14 -3.91
C PHE A 61 -2.25 17.12 -3.05
N ALA A 62 -3.53 17.32 -3.35
CA ALA A 62 -4.45 18.09 -2.52
C ALA A 62 -5.29 17.14 -1.66
N LEU A 63 -5.06 17.20 -0.35
CA LEU A 63 -5.77 16.45 0.67
C LEU A 63 -6.95 17.29 1.18
N GLY A 64 -8.12 17.15 0.56
CA GLY A 64 -9.37 17.76 1.04
C GLY A 64 -10.09 16.93 2.09
N VAL A 65 -11.27 17.39 2.51
CA VAL A 65 -12.10 16.69 3.51
C VAL A 65 -12.84 15.49 2.90
N ASN A 66 -13.35 15.64 1.68
CA ASN A 66 -14.14 14.63 0.98
C ASN A 66 -13.61 14.31 -0.41
N GLU A 67 -12.78 15.19 -0.95
CA GLU A 67 -12.28 15.15 -2.31
C GLU A 67 -10.76 15.23 -2.23
N PHE A 68 -10.11 14.49 -3.12
CA PHE A 68 -8.66 14.43 -3.20
C PHE A 68 -8.26 14.59 -4.65
N THR A 69 -7.27 15.44 -4.91
CA THR A 69 -6.74 15.60 -6.27
C THR A 69 -5.27 15.26 -6.29
N TRP A 70 -4.86 14.51 -7.31
CA TRP A 70 -3.52 14.00 -7.46
C TRP A 70 -3.04 14.27 -8.87
N SER A 71 -1.92 14.98 -9.01
CA SER A 71 -1.16 14.98 -10.25
C SER A 71 0.25 14.46 -10.01
N ASP A 72 0.79 13.68 -10.95
CA ASP A 72 2.15 13.14 -10.88
C ASP A 72 2.69 12.92 -12.28
N ALA A 73 3.99 12.66 -12.37
CA ALA A 73 4.73 12.57 -13.61
C ALA A 73 4.50 13.80 -14.52
N GLY A 74 4.53 15.00 -13.94
CA GLY A 74 4.35 16.25 -14.71
C GLY A 74 3.00 16.34 -15.41
N ASP A 75 1.92 16.10 -14.67
CA ASP A 75 0.52 16.12 -15.13
C ASP A 75 0.14 15.05 -16.16
N ASN A 76 1.01 14.07 -16.39
CA ASN A 76 0.66 12.89 -17.15
C ASN A 76 -0.26 11.95 -16.37
N ILE A 77 -0.20 11.97 -15.04
CA ILE A 77 -1.18 11.32 -14.18
C ILE A 77 -2.03 12.42 -13.57
N GLN A 78 -3.35 12.32 -13.70
CA GLN A 78 -4.31 13.22 -13.07
C GLN A 78 -5.48 12.40 -12.55
N LEU A 79 -5.67 12.38 -11.24
CA LEU A 79 -6.70 11.60 -10.58
C LEU A 79 -7.46 12.48 -9.60
N ASP A 80 -8.77 12.36 -9.62
CA ASP A 80 -9.67 12.89 -8.62
C ASP A 80 -10.30 11.72 -7.88
N ALA A 81 -10.30 11.76 -6.55
CA ALA A 81 -10.88 10.73 -5.74
C ALA A 81 -11.93 11.28 -4.79
N GLN A 82 -13.04 10.55 -4.70
CA GLN A 82 -14.10 10.81 -3.73
C GLN A 82 -13.95 9.87 -2.55
N ARG A 83 -13.97 10.43 -1.34
CA ARG A 83 -13.96 9.66 -0.08
C ARG A 83 -15.18 8.75 0.00
N LEU A 84 -14.96 7.48 0.36
CA LEU A 84 -16.01 6.50 0.66
C LEU A 84 -16.05 6.23 2.17
N GLY A 85 -17.25 6.29 2.75
CA GLY A 85 -17.46 6.03 4.18
C GLY A 85 -16.87 7.12 5.09
N GLN A 86 -16.40 6.72 6.26
CA GLN A 86 -15.67 7.53 7.24
C GLN A 86 -14.18 7.18 7.25
N THR A 87 -13.32 8.14 7.62
CA THR A 87 -11.92 7.88 7.99
C THR A 87 -11.90 7.02 9.25
N VAL A 88 -11.09 5.96 9.23
CA VAL A 88 -10.90 5.12 10.42
C VAL A 88 -9.56 5.45 11.05
N THR A 89 -9.47 5.32 12.37
CA THR A 89 -8.25 5.59 13.13
C THR A 89 -7.93 4.42 14.02
N TYR A 90 -6.70 3.92 13.91
CA TYR A 90 -6.16 2.89 14.79
C TYR A 90 -5.03 3.47 15.60
N SER A 91 -4.92 3.06 16.86
CA SER A 91 -3.82 3.43 17.72
C SER A 91 -3.21 2.19 18.32
N VAL A 92 -1.89 2.05 18.15
CA VAL A 92 -1.08 1.08 18.86
C VAL A 92 -0.33 1.82 19.95
N PRO A 93 -0.70 1.64 21.23
CA PRO A 93 -0.03 2.31 22.32
C PRO A 93 1.38 1.75 22.52
N GLN A 94 2.19 2.50 23.26
CA GLN A 94 3.45 2.00 23.77
C GLN A 94 3.19 0.78 24.66
N GLN A 95 3.95 -0.30 24.45
CA GLN A 95 3.83 -1.56 25.18
C GLN A 95 5.13 -2.36 25.09
N ASP A 96 5.23 -3.45 25.86
CA ASP A 96 6.39 -4.35 25.81
C ASP A 96 6.63 -4.85 24.38
N GLY A 97 7.83 -4.65 23.86
CA GLY A 97 8.20 -4.99 22.48
C GLY A 97 7.85 -3.94 21.41
N TYR A 98 7.14 -2.88 21.77
CA TYR A 98 6.81 -1.75 20.88
C TYR A 98 6.84 -0.39 21.61
N GLU A 99 7.99 0.27 21.54
CA GLU A 99 8.30 1.46 22.34
C GLU A 99 7.73 2.77 21.79
N HIS A 100 7.42 2.80 20.49
CA HIS A 100 7.06 4.02 19.79
C HIS A 100 5.57 3.95 19.44
N PRO A 101 4.69 4.63 20.19
CA PRO A 101 3.27 4.58 19.90
C PRO A 101 3.02 5.06 18.47
N THR A 102 2.08 4.40 17.81
CA THR A 102 1.72 4.69 16.42
C THR A 102 0.23 4.90 16.30
N MET A 103 -0.16 5.92 15.55
CA MET A 103 -1.53 6.16 15.16
C MET A 103 -1.60 6.11 13.64
N GLU A 104 -2.58 5.40 13.13
CA GLU A 104 -2.86 5.28 11.72
C GLU A 104 -4.21 5.95 11.46
N ARG A 105 -4.30 6.77 10.42
CA ARG A 105 -5.55 7.32 9.90
C ARG A 105 -5.70 6.92 8.44
N SER A 106 -6.62 6.00 8.19
CA SER A 106 -6.88 5.48 6.85
C SER A 106 -8.15 6.08 6.28
N THR A 107 -8.06 6.52 5.03
CA THR A 107 -9.19 7.03 4.26
C THR A 107 -9.22 6.38 2.90
N MET A 108 -10.33 5.71 2.59
CA MET A 108 -10.55 5.10 1.29
C MET A 108 -11.42 5.97 0.39
N GLY A 109 -11.34 5.72 -0.92
CA GLY A 109 -12.14 6.38 -1.93
C GLY A 109 -12.23 5.60 -3.23
N LYS A 110 -12.99 6.15 -4.17
CA LYS A 110 -12.95 5.75 -5.58
C LYS A 110 -12.30 6.90 -6.35
N ALA A 111 -11.26 6.58 -7.11
CA ALA A 111 -10.58 7.50 -8.03
C ALA A 111 -11.13 7.36 -9.44
N VAL A 112 -11.18 8.47 -10.15
CA VAL A 112 -11.35 8.57 -11.60
C VAL A 112 -10.33 9.57 -12.14
N GLY A 113 -9.96 9.44 -13.41
CA GLY A 113 -9.05 10.40 -14.02
C GLY A 113 -8.38 9.83 -15.25
N ARG A 114 -7.10 10.14 -15.43
CA ARG A 114 -6.31 9.69 -16.58
C ARG A 114 -4.86 9.38 -16.23
N ILE A 115 -4.29 8.47 -17.03
CA ILE A 115 -2.85 8.21 -17.13
C ILE A 115 -2.49 8.38 -18.60
N GLY A 116 -1.68 9.39 -18.92
CA GLY A 116 -1.53 9.88 -20.28
C GLY A 116 -2.88 10.34 -20.83
N ASP A 117 -3.29 9.75 -21.95
CA ASP A 117 -4.59 10.00 -22.59
C ASP A 117 -5.65 8.97 -22.20
N ASP A 118 -5.28 7.92 -21.45
CA ASP A 118 -6.18 6.82 -21.11
C ASP A 118 -7.02 7.15 -19.87
N PRO A 119 -8.37 7.08 -19.96
CA PRO A 119 -9.22 7.24 -18.79
C PRO A 119 -9.07 6.03 -17.86
N VAL A 120 -9.01 6.30 -16.57
CA VAL A 120 -8.88 5.27 -15.53
C VAL A 120 -9.87 5.48 -14.41
N GLU A 121 -10.25 4.39 -13.76
CA GLU A 121 -10.94 4.38 -12.48
C GLU A 121 -10.32 3.33 -11.56
N GLY A 122 -10.43 3.53 -10.25
CA GLY A 122 -9.82 2.61 -9.30
C GLY A 122 -10.14 2.88 -7.84
N LEU A 123 -9.59 2.02 -7.00
CA LEU A 123 -9.50 2.24 -5.57
C LEU A 123 -8.51 3.38 -5.27
N PHE A 124 -8.89 4.24 -4.34
CA PHE A 124 -8.01 5.25 -3.76
C PHE A 124 -7.86 5.00 -2.25
N MET A 125 -6.65 5.19 -1.72
CA MET A 125 -6.38 5.06 -0.30
C MET A 125 -5.37 6.11 0.14
N ILE A 126 -5.58 6.68 1.32
CA ILE A 126 -4.63 7.53 2.03
C ILE A 126 -4.47 6.96 3.42
N ASP A 127 -3.28 6.43 3.69
CA ASP A 127 -2.89 5.96 5.00
C ASP A 127 -1.88 6.96 5.60
N LEU A 128 -2.28 7.61 6.68
CA LEU A 128 -1.43 8.57 7.40
C LEU A 128 -0.99 7.94 8.71
N ILE A 129 0.30 7.56 8.76
CA ILE A 129 0.90 6.94 9.93
C ILE A 129 1.69 7.99 10.71
N TYR A 130 1.30 8.18 11.96
CA TYR A 130 1.90 9.14 12.89
C TYR A 130 2.60 8.40 14.02
N SER A 131 3.78 8.90 14.39
CA SER A 131 4.48 8.49 15.61
C SER A 131 5.14 9.72 16.23
N ARG A 132 6.19 9.51 17.03
CA ARG A 132 6.96 10.60 17.63
C ARG A 132 7.62 11.48 16.55
N PRO A 133 7.66 12.82 16.74
CA PRO A 133 8.17 13.76 15.74
C PRO A 133 9.69 13.72 15.55
N ASP A 134 10.42 13.14 16.50
CA ASP A 134 11.87 12.97 16.44
C ASP A 134 12.32 11.75 15.63
N LEU A 135 11.39 10.83 15.30
CA LEU A 135 11.69 9.61 14.58
C LEU A 135 11.28 9.70 13.10
N THR A 136 12.06 9.07 12.24
CA THR A 136 11.69 8.70 10.87
C THR A 136 10.84 7.43 10.88
N PHE A 137 10.15 7.14 9.76
CA PHE A 137 9.35 5.92 9.62
C PHE A 137 10.18 4.65 9.90
N GLY A 138 11.41 4.58 9.40
CA GLY A 138 12.33 3.45 9.66
C GLY A 138 12.68 3.29 11.14
N GLU A 139 12.91 4.39 11.85
CA GLU A 139 13.23 4.38 13.29
C GLU A 139 12.05 3.95 14.17
N THR A 140 10.80 4.05 13.69
CA THR A 140 9.64 3.51 14.40
C THR A 140 9.62 1.97 14.45
N MET A 141 10.44 1.31 13.62
CA MET A 141 10.49 -0.15 13.46
C MET A 141 9.13 -0.77 13.09
N PHE A 142 8.25 0.01 12.46
CA PHE A 142 6.88 -0.38 12.10
C PHE A 142 6.81 -1.69 11.32
N THR A 143 7.59 -1.81 10.23
CA THR A 143 7.69 -3.00 9.36
C THR A 143 8.24 -4.23 10.08
N ARG A 144 9.00 -4.03 11.16
CA ARG A 144 9.67 -5.11 11.91
C ARG A 144 8.86 -5.61 13.10
N LYS A 145 8.06 -4.74 13.72
CA LYS A 145 7.42 -5.01 15.00
C LYS A 145 5.92 -5.25 14.87
N ILE A 146 5.25 -4.54 13.96
CA ILE A 146 3.81 -4.62 13.83
C ILE A 146 3.43 -5.11 12.45
N HIS A 147 3.84 -4.42 11.41
CA HIS A 147 3.27 -4.63 10.10
C HIS A 147 3.75 -5.93 9.46
N ASN A 148 2.82 -6.73 8.92
CA ASN A 148 3.12 -7.97 8.21
C ASN A 148 2.34 -8.08 6.90
N TYR A 149 1.00 -8.00 6.96
CA TYR A 149 0.17 -7.89 5.76
C TYR A 149 -0.73 -6.69 5.85
N TRP A 150 -0.87 -6.00 4.74
CA TRP A 150 -1.89 -4.98 4.55
C TRP A 150 -2.55 -5.20 3.21
N MET A 151 -3.85 -5.00 3.14
CA MET A 151 -4.54 -5.02 1.87
C MET A 151 -5.61 -3.95 1.84
N ASN A 152 -5.75 -3.33 0.68
CA ASN A 152 -6.81 -2.40 0.37
C ASN A 152 -7.66 -3.02 -0.73
N TRP A 153 -8.98 -2.82 -0.67
CA TRP A 153 -9.87 -3.40 -1.66
C TRP A 153 -11.12 -2.55 -1.87
N LEU A 154 -11.66 -2.65 -3.08
CA LEU A 154 -12.95 -2.08 -3.44
C LEU A 154 -13.62 -3.02 -4.45
N ILE A 155 -14.91 -3.26 -4.25
CA ILE A 155 -15.80 -4.00 -5.14
C ILE A 155 -16.96 -3.08 -5.48
N GLU A 156 -17.25 -2.99 -6.77
CA GLU A 156 -18.49 -2.44 -7.29
C GLU A 156 -19.34 -3.60 -7.81
N TYR A 157 -20.56 -3.71 -7.30
CA TYR A 157 -21.52 -4.72 -7.73
C TYR A 157 -22.37 -4.23 -8.92
N GLU A 158 -23.00 -5.14 -9.67
CA GLU A 158 -23.83 -4.79 -10.84
C GLU A 158 -25.03 -3.87 -10.50
N ASP A 159 -25.50 -3.89 -9.26
CA ASP A 159 -26.59 -3.02 -8.78
C ASP A 159 -26.10 -1.64 -8.29
N GLY A 160 -24.80 -1.36 -8.40
CA GLY A 160 -24.18 -0.09 -8.01
C GLY A 160 -23.79 0.00 -6.54
N GLU A 161 -24.04 -1.02 -5.73
CA GLU A 161 -23.52 -1.07 -4.37
C GLU A 161 -21.99 -1.16 -4.36
N LEU A 162 -21.40 -0.60 -3.30
CA LEU A 162 -19.96 -0.57 -3.10
C LEU A 162 -19.61 -1.22 -1.76
N GLU A 163 -18.57 -2.04 -1.78
CA GLU A 163 -18.02 -2.67 -0.59
C GLU A 163 -16.49 -2.64 -0.67
N GLY A 164 -15.82 -2.33 0.43
CA GLY A 164 -14.37 -2.20 0.41
C GLY A 164 -13.77 -1.85 1.75
N GLY A 165 -12.55 -1.35 1.70
CA GLY A 165 -11.82 -0.85 2.84
C GLY A 165 -10.40 -1.41 2.88
N PHE A 166 -9.90 -1.61 4.09
CA PHE A 166 -8.58 -2.20 4.27
C PHE A 166 -8.58 -3.26 5.36
N ALA A 167 -7.60 -4.15 5.31
CA ALA A 167 -7.33 -5.10 6.37
C ALA A 167 -5.83 -5.14 6.66
N TRP A 168 -5.49 -5.19 7.93
CA TRP A 168 -4.13 -5.18 8.43
C TRP A 168 -3.96 -6.32 9.42
N ARG A 169 -3.00 -7.19 9.12
CA ARG A 169 -2.57 -8.28 10.00
C ARG A 169 -1.16 -8.01 10.49
N GLY A 170 -0.98 -8.11 11.80
CA GLY A 170 0.31 -7.90 12.42
C GLY A 170 1.30 -9.07 12.22
N GLN A 171 2.53 -8.87 12.70
CA GLN A 171 3.57 -9.89 12.75
C GLN A 171 3.09 -11.13 13.53
N PRO A 172 3.53 -12.35 13.16
CA PRO A 172 3.18 -13.57 13.91
C PRO A 172 3.45 -13.43 15.41
N GLY A 173 2.48 -13.80 16.22
CA GLY A 173 2.55 -13.70 17.69
C GLY A 173 2.15 -12.34 18.27
N SER A 174 1.97 -11.28 17.46
CA SER A 174 1.51 -9.98 17.96
C SER A 174 0.05 -9.97 18.39
N GLY A 175 -0.79 -10.86 17.82
CA GLY A 175 -2.24 -10.83 17.99
C GLY A 175 -2.92 -9.60 17.38
N PHE A 176 -2.16 -8.72 16.71
CA PHE A 176 -2.67 -7.49 16.13
C PHE A 176 -3.43 -7.77 14.84
N ALA A 177 -4.67 -7.29 14.77
CA ALA A 177 -5.51 -7.32 13.59
C ALA A 177 -6.42 -6.07 13.59
N ALA A 178 -6.57 -5.45 12.43
CA ALA A 178 -7.40 -4.28 12.23
C ALA A 178 -8.02 -4.33 10.83
N ALA A 179 -9.24 -3.83 10.66
CA ALA A 179 -9.81 -3.66 9.33
C ALA A 179 -10.87 -2.56 9.30
N HIS A 180 -10.80 -1.71 8.29
CA HIS A 180 -11.94 -0.89 7.91
C HIS A 180 -12.77 -1.67 6.91
N HIS A 181 -14.05 -1.86 7.22
CA HIS A 181 -15.03 -2.39 6.28
C HIS A 181 -16.05 -1.31 5.96
N TYR A 182 -16.02 -0.86 4.71
CA TYR A 182 -17.01 0.03 4.14
C TYR A 182 -18.04 -0.79 3.36
N ARG A 183 -19.32 -0.47 3.57
CA ARG A 183 -20.42 -1.03 2.81
C ARG A 183 -21.55 -0.03 2.70
N ASP A 184 -21.93 0.32 1.47
CA ASP A 184 -23.15 1.09 1.17
C ASP A 184 -23.32 2.36 2.01
N GLY A 185 -22.26 3.15 2.14
CA GLY A 185 -22.26 4.39 2.92
C GLY A 185 -21.90 4.23 4.41
N VAL A 186 -21.79 2.99 4.91
CA VAL A 186 -21.51 2.70 6.32
C VAL A 186 -20.08 2.20 6.50
N SER A 187 -19.36 2.77 7.46
CA SER A 187 -18.03 2.30 7.87
C SER A 187 -18.12 1.49 9.17
N HIS A 188 -17.38 0.39 9.21
CA HIS A 188 -17.19 -0.46 10.37
C HIS A 188 -15.70 -0.58 10.65
N ALA A 189 -15.28 -0.20 11.86
CA ALA A 189 -13.96 -0.55 12.37
C ALA A 189 -14.02 -1.98 12.94
N ARG A 190 -13.04 -2.80 12.59
CA ARG A 190 -12.96 -4.23 12.90
C ARG A 190 -11.59 -4.55 13.49
N ALA A 191 -11.54 -5.58 14.33
CA ALA A 191 -10.31 -6.07 14.97
C ALA A 191 -10.14 -7.60 14.81
N ASP A 192 -10.90 -8.17 13.88
CA ASP A 192 -11.02 -9.61 13.62
C ASP A 192 -10.54 -10.00 12.22
N ALA A 193 -9.70 -9.16 11.60
CA ALA A 193 -9.17 -9.37 10.27
C ALA A 193 -8.31 -10.64 10.18
N ARG A 194 -8.64 -11.51 9.22
CA ARG A 194 -7.83 -12.67 8.85
C ARG A 194 -7.48 -12.57 7.38
N ILE A 195 -6.20 -12.73 7.09
CA ILE A 195 -5.63 -12.67 5.74
C ILE A 195 -4.88 -13.97 5.52
N ASP A 196 -5.43 -14.82 4.67
CA ASP A 196 -4.83 -16.07 4.22
C ASP A 196 -4.27 -15.86 2.81
N VAL A 197 -3.07 -16.39 2.56
CA VAL A 197 -2.35 -16.13 1.32
C VAL A 197 -1.78 -17.42 0.75
N GLU A 198 -2.07 -17.66 -0.51
CA GLU A 198 -1.37 -18.65 -1.33
C GLU A 198 -0.27 -17.96 -2.14
N ARG A 199 0.83 -18.66 -2.37
CA ARG A 199 2.00 -18.09 -3.03
C ARG A 199 2.44 -18.89 -4.24
N THR A 200 3.05 -18.19 -5.20
CA THR A 200 3.83 -18.81 -6.27
C THR A 200 5.04 -19.55 -5.70
N GLU A 201 5.70 -20.37 -6.52
CA GLU A 201 6.94 -21.08 -6.13
C GLU A 201 8.04 -20.10 -5.68
N ARG A 202 8.18 -18.96 -6.37
CA ARG A 202 9.14 -17.93 -5.98
C ARG A 202 8.69 -17.19 -4.73
N GLY A 203 7.39 -17.05 -4.53
CA GLY A 203 6.82 -16.54 -3.29
C GLY A 203 5.99 -15.27 -3.42
N SER A 204 5.59 -14.87 -4.63
CA SER A 204 4.59 -13.80 -4.81
C SER A 204 3.24 -14.23 -4.26
N MET A 205 2.43 -13.28 -3.79
CA MET A 205 1.05 -13.57 -3.40
C MET A 205 0.24 -13.86 -4.66
N GLN A 206 -0.24 -15.09 -4.84
CA GLN A 206 -1.06 -15.48 -6.01
C GLN A 206 -2.54 -15.33 -5.73
N GLU A 207 -2.93 -15.64 -4.49
CA GLU A 207 -4.29 -15.54 -4.01
C GLU A 207 -4.25 -14.96 -2.59
N VAL A 208 -5.19 -14.06 -2.32
CA VAL A 208 -5.42 -13.50 -0.99
C VAL A 208 -6.88 -13.73 -0.63
N THR A 209 -7.14 -14.36 0.52
CA THR A 209 -8.48 -14.47 1.09
C THR A 209 -8.56 -13.59 2.33
N LEU A 210 -9.45 -12.59 2.28
CA LEU A 210 -9.84 -11.78 3.42
C LEU A 210 -11.04 -12.41 4.12
N SER A 211 -11.02 -12.49 5.44
CA SER A 211 -12.21 -12.74 6.25
C SER A 211 -12.31 -11.73 7.39
N LEU A 212 -13.49 -11.14 7.60
CA LEU A 212 -13.82 -10.33 8.76
C LEU A 212 -15.00 -11.00 9.46
N GLY A 213 -14.75 -11.59 10.62
CA GLY A 213 -15.76 -12.36 11.35
C GLY A 213 -16.29 -13.54 10.53
N SER A 214 -17.59 -13.78 10.63
CA SER A 214 -18.31 -14.80 9.83
C SER A 214 -19.15 -14.19 8.72
N ASP A 215 -19.23 -12.86 8.65
CA ASP A 215 -20.14 -12.10 7.79
C ASP A 215 -19.47 -11.57 6.52
N VAL A 216 -18.14 -11.50 6.48
CA VAL A 216 -17.37 -11.06 5.31
C VAL A 216 -16.30 -12.08 4.98
N ARG A 217 -16.30 -12.52 3.71
CA ARG A 217 -15.15 -13.19 3.10
C ARG A 217 -15.09 -12.82 1.63
N VAL A 218 -13.89 -12.51 1.17
CA VAL A 218 -13.59 -12.13 -0.21
C VAL A 218 -12.30 -12.83 -0.63
N ARG A 219 -12.33 -13.50 -1.78
CA ARG A 219 -11.15 -14.12 -2.41
C ARG A 219 -10.70 -13.26 -3.58
N PHE A 220 -9.41 -12.97 -3.62
CA PHE A 220 -8.77 -12.15 -4.63
C PHE A 220 -7.73 -12.95 -5.40
N GLU A 221 -7.83 -12.94 -6.72
CA GLU A 221 -6.74 -13.40 -7.59
C GLU A 221 -5.78 -12.23 -7.82
N GLN A 222 -4.49 -12.48 -7.59
CA GLN A 222 -3.46 -11.46 -7.70
C GLN A 222 -2.79 -11.51 -9.08
N GLN A 223 -2.32 -10.35 -9.52
CA GLN A 223 -1.60 -10.09 -10.75
C GLN A 223 -0.60 -8.95 -10.54
N GLY A 224 0.55 -9.08 -11.20
CA GLY A 224 1.62 -8.09 -11.20
C GLY A 224 2.24 -7.79 -9.84
N SER A 225 3.49 -7.36 -9.89
CA SER A 225 4.25 -6.76 -8.79
C SER A 225 5.21 -5.75 -9.42
N TYR A 226 5.61 -4.69 -8.74
CA TYR A 226 6.71 -3.83 -9.21
C TYR A 226 7.98 -3.98 -8.36
N ASP A 227 7.77 -4.24 -7.07
CA ASP A 227 8.77 -4.28 -6.03
C ASP A 227 8.69 -5.61 -5.27
N TRP A 228 8.64 -6.69 -6.05
CA TRP A 228 8.66 -8.07 -5.56
C TRP A 228 9.62 -8.24 -4.37
N PRO A 229 9.20 -8.95 -3.30
CA PRO A 229 7.94 -9.68 -3.12
C PRO A 229 6.85 -8.88 -2.40
N ILE A 230 7.02 -7.56 -2.26
CA ILE A 230 6.25 -6.77 -1.28
C ILE A 230 4.81 -6.58 -1.72
N HIS A 231 4.60 -6.05 -2.93
CA HIS A 231 3.28 -5.67 -3.39
C HIS A 231 2.78 -6.54 -4.52
N THR A 232 1.49 -6.87 -4.46
CA THR A 232 0.72 -7.40 -5.59
C THR A 232 -0.57 -6.62 -5.74
N GLN A 233 -1.15 -6.67 -6.93
CA GLN A 233 -2.46 -6.10 -7.21
C GLN A 233 -3.41 -7.23 -7.57
N GLY A 234 -4.72 -7.02 -7.54
CA GLY A 234 -5.64 -8.11 -7.83
C GLY A 234 -7.07 -7.66 -8.03
N VAL A 235 -7.94 -8.64 -8.25
CA VAL A 235 -9.38 -8.46 -8.38
C VAL A 235 -10.10 -9.50 -7.53
N ALA A 236 -11.23 -9.09 -6.93
CA ALA A 236 -12.10 -10.04 -6.26
C ALA A 236 -12.74 -10.97 -7.28
N VAL A 237 -12.69 -12.27 -7.00
CA VAL A 237 -13.28 -13.33 -7.84
C VAL A 237 -14.41 -14.06 -7.13
N GLU A 238 -14.52 -13.89 -5.81
CA GLU A 238 -15.55 -14.52 -5.00
C GLU A 238 -15.82 -13.68 -3.75
N THR A 239 -17.09 -13.57 -3.36
CA THR A 239 -17.49 -12.97 -2.08
C THR A 239 -18.59 -13.82 -1.43
N LEU A 240 -18.82 -13.66 -0.12
CA LEU A 240 -19.99 -14.25 0.54
C LEU A 240 -21.32 -13.60 0.14
N ARG A 241 -21.29 -12.48 -0.59
CA ARG A 241 -22.51 -11.83 -1.05
C ARG A 241 -23.02 -12.57 -2.29
N ASP A 242 -24.31 -12.84 -2.31
CA ASP A 242 -25.01 -13.32 -3.50
C ASP A 242 -25.24 -12.15 -4.48
N LYS A 243 -24.13 -11.60 -4.99
CA LYS A 243 -24.10 -10.45 -5.90
C LYS A 243 -23.01 -10.62 -6.94
N LYS A 244 -23.30 -10.16 -8.16
CA LYS A 244 -22.33 -10.13 -9.24
C LYS A 244 -21.41 -8.93 -9.11
N ILE A 245 -20.11 -9.20 -9.17
CA ILE A 245 -19.06 -8.19 -9.22
C ILE A 245 -19.05 -7.57 -10.61
N LYS A 246 -19.17 -6.24 -10.69
CA LYS A 246 -19.01 -5.45 -11.91
C LYS A 246 -17.55 -5.05 -12.10
N ASN A 247 -16.96 -4.44 -11.08
CA ASN A 247 -15.56 -4.05 -11.03
C ASN A 247 -14.94 -4.42 -9.68
N SER A 248 -13.63 -4.67 -9.65
CA SER A 248 -12.91 -4.85 -8.40
C SER A 248 -11.47 -4.40 -8.53
N TRP A 249 -10.95 -3.87 -7.43
CA TRP A 249 -9.55 -3.49 -7.28
C TRP A 249 -9.05 -3.98 -5.93
N ASN A 250 -7.87 -4.57 -5.93
CA ASN A 250 -7.15 -4.92 -4.72
C ASN A 250 -5.67 -4.54 -4.83
N TYR A 251 -5.13 -4.07 -3.73
CA TYR A 251 -3.72 -3.87 -3.49
C TYR A 251 -3.36 -4.64 -2.24
N SER A 252 -2.36 -5.51 -2.32
CA SER A 252 -1.88 -6.29 -1.19
C SER A 252 -0.39 -6.01 -0.97
N GLU A 253 -0.03 -5.80 0.28
CA GLU A 253 1.33 -5.58 0.77
C GLU A 253 1.66 -6.70 1.75
N ASN A 254 2.85 -7.28 1.58
CA ASN A 254 3.44 -8.17 2.56
C ASN A 254 4.93 -7.93 2.70
N PHE A 255 5.34 -7.48 3.89
CA PHE A 255 6.75 -7.50 4.25
C PHE A 255 7.15 -8.89 4.77
N PRO A 256 8.15 -9.55 4.15
CA PRO A 256 8.69 -10.79 4.68
C PRO A 256 9.21 -10.65 6.12
N LEU A 257 9.18 -11.72 6.90
CA LEU A 257 9.51 -11.73 8.33
C LEU A 257 10.94 -11.28 8.65
N ASN A 258 11.83 -11.33 7.66
CA ASN A 258 13.21 -10.88 7.76
C ASN A 258 13.48 -9.59 6.95
N TRP A 259 12.44 -8.82 6.60
CA TRP A 259 12.58 -7.58 5.83
C TRP A 259 13.51 -6.57 6.50
N GLY A 260 13.55 -6.52 7.83
CA GLY A 260 14.50 -5.68 8.56
C GLY A 260 15.97 -5.93 8.19
N LEU A 261 16.34 -7.15 7.78
CA LEU A 261 17.69 -7.44 7.30
C LEU A 261 17.95 -6.86 5.91
N VAL A 262 16.91 -6.76 5.06
CA VAL A 262 16.98 -6.11 3.75
C VAL A 262 17.19 -4.60 3.94
N GLU A 263 16.42 -3.98 4.83
CA GLU A 263 16.57 -2.57 5.20
C GLU A 263 17.98 -2.28 5.74
N GLU A 264 18.47 -3.09 6.69
CA GLU A 264 19.83 -2.96 7.25
C GLU A 264 20.90 -3.05 6.18
N TYR A 265 20.76 -4.00 5.25
CA TYR A 265 21.68 -4.15 4.12
C TYR A 265 21.64 -2.91 3.22
N GLN A 266 20.46 -2.40 2.87
CA GLN A 266 20.31 -1.21 2.04
C GLN A 266 20.95 0.02 2.68
N THR A 267 20.74 0.23 3.98
CA THR A 267 21.38 1.31 4.75
C THR A 267 22.90 1.14 4.80
N ALA A 268 23.41 -0.06 5.11
CA ALA A 268 24.84 -0.32 5.16
C ALA A 268 25.51 -0.10 3.79
N TYR A 269 24.88 -0.57 2.71
CA TYR A 269 25.34 -0.37 1.34
C TYR A 269 25.35 1.13 0.98
N SER A 270 24.29 1.87 1.33
CA SER A 270 24.23 3.32 1.11
C SER A 270 25.34 4.06 1.85
N ASN A 271 25.59 3.73 3.11
CA ASN A 271 26.68 4.32 3.90
C ASN A 271 28.07 4.04 3.32
N LEU A 272 28.27 2.87 2.70
CA LEU A 272 29.56 2.49 2.11
C LEU A 272 29.77 3.09 0.71
N TYR A 273 28.72 3.17 -0.11
CA TYR A 273 28.83 3.52 -1.53
C TYR A 273 28.18 4.85 -1.92
N GLY A 274 27.58 5.57 -0.97
CA GLY A 274 26.87 6.83 -1.19
C GLY A 274 25.59 6.69 -2.00
N ARG A 275 25.03 5.47 -2.13
CA ARG A 275 23.81 5.20 -2.90
C ARG A 275 23.13 3.92 -2.42
N TYR A 276 21.81 3.86 -2.47
CA TYR A 276 21.08 2.62 -2.24
C TYR A 276 21.27 1.60 -3.38
N PRO A 277 21.33 0.29 -3.08
CA PRO A 277 21.32 -0.73 -4.11
C PRO A 277 19.92 -0.84 -4.73
N SER A 278 19.83 -1.26 -5.99
CA SER A 278 18.55 -1.60 -6.61
C SER A 278 17.94 -2.79 -5.85
N LEU A 279 16.68 -2.65 -5.40
CA LEU A 279 15.96 -3.75 -4.74
C LEU A 279 15.84 -4.98 -5.66
N ARG A 280 15.53 -4.75 -6.94
CA ARG A 280 15.49 -5.82 -7.96
C ARG A 280 16.83 -6.55 -8.08
N GLY A 281 17.94 -5.80 -8.09
CA GLY A 281 19.28 -6.39 -8.15
C GLY A 281 19.66 -7.16 -6.88
N LEU A 282 19.25 -6.66 -5.72
CA LEU A 282 19.47 -7.30 -4.42
C LEU A 282 18.69 -8.63 -4.31
N LEU A 283 17.50 -8.68 -4.87
CA LEU A 283 16.57 -9.81 -4.77
C LEU A 283 16.57 -10.73 -6.01
N ASP A 284 17.55 -10.59 -6.89
CA ASP A 284 17.74 -11.47 -8.03
C ASP A 284 18.01 -12.91 -7.58
N GLY A 285 17.22 -13.86 -8.07
CA GLY A 285 17.28 -15.28 -7.65
C GLY A 285 16.80 -15.55 -6.21
N ALA A 286 16.22 -14.57 -5.52
CA ALA A 286 15.64 -14.77 -4.21
C ALA A 286 14.26 -15.44 -4.28
N ARG A 287 13.88 -16.11 -3.19
CA ARG A 287 12.53 -16.68 -2.97
C ARG A 287 12.01 -16.40 -1.58
N VAL A 288 10.69 -16.48 -1.38
CA VAL A 288 10.05 -16.41 -0.06
C VAL A 288 9.72 -17.83 0.43
N VAL A 289 10.36 -18.27 1.51
CA VAL A 289 10.15 -19.58 2.16
C VAL A 289 9.78 -19.33 3.62
N ASP A 290 8.66 -19.91 4.07
CA ASP A 290 8.12 -19.73 5.43
C ASP A 290 8.02 -18.25 5.83
N GLY A 291 7.58 -17.41 4.88
CA GLY A 291 7.44 -15.97 5.05
C GLY A 291 8.76 -15.19 5.10
N LYS A 292 9.91 -15.80 4.82
CA LYS A 292 11.24 -15.16 4.83
C LYS A 292 11.86 -15.13 3.44
N ILE A 293 12.56 -14.05 3.11
CA ILE A 293 13.41 -13.98 1.93
C ILE A 293 14.63 -14.88 2.14
N VAL A 294 14.87 -15.78 1.20
CA VAL A 294 16.04 -16.65 1.13
C VAL A 294 16.76 -16.38 -0.19
N LEU A 295 18.05 -16.04 -0.10
CA LEU A 295 18.92 -15.90 -1.25
C LEU A 295 19.57 -17.26 -1.54
N GLU A 296 19.47 -17.73 -2.77
CA GLU A 296 20.24 -18.89 -3.19
C GLU A 296 21.72 -18.51 -3.23
N ARG A 297 22.56 -19.27 -2.51
CA ARG A 297 24.02 -19.10 -2.63
C ARG A 297 24.41 -19.52 -4.05
N LYS A 298 24.86 -18.55 -4.86
CA LYS A 298 25.62 -18.83 -6.08
C LYS A 298 26.96 -19.45 -5.72
#